data_AF-A0A812QJU2-F1
#
_entry.id   AF-A0A812QJU2-F1
#
_cell.length_a   1.000
_cell.length_b   1.000
_cell.length_c   1.000
_cell.angle_alpha   90.00
_cell.angle_beta   90.00
_cell.angle_gamma   90.00
#
_symmetry.space_group_name_H-M   'P 1'
#
loop_
_entity.id
_entity.type
_entity.pdbx_description
1 polymer ?
#
loop_
_entity_poly.entity_id
_entity_poly.type
_entity_poly.pdbx_seq_one_letter_code
_entity_poly.pdbx_strand_id
1 'polypeptide(L)'
;MFKGFTPSDVSGQNQVKSSVQRGIKTKIQETYPRLEPVFKEIWPKDANMVIAKCKDHISLVVIEKVPLFWSERDGPWLPTLRLLHKYPSMMPKMQVDKG
;
A
#
# COMPACT_ATOMS: atom_id res chain seq x y z
N MET A 1 1.71 -14.65 -2.23
CA MET A 1 1.55 -13.93 -0.95
C MET A 1 0.14 -14.04 -0.41
N PHE A 2 -0.90 -13.58 -1.11
CA PHE A 2 -2.28 -13.60 -0.58
C PHE A 2 -3.14 -14.82 -0.99
N LYS A 3 -2.53 -15.92 -1.46
CA LYS A 3 -3.28 -17.12 -1.86
C LYS A 3 -3.84 -17.78 -0.59
N GLY A 4 -5.17 -17.87 -0.48
CA GLY A 4 -5.83 -18.41 0.71
C GLY A 4 -5.89 -17.43 1.90
N PHE A 5 -5.64 -16.13 1.67
CA PHE A 5 -5.75 -15.11 2.71
C PHE A 5 -7.21 -14.96 3.19
N THR A 6 -7.39 -15.00 4.50
CA THR A 6 -8.69 -14.95 5.17
C THR A 6 -8.72 -13.83 6.23
N PRO A 7 -9.90 -13.41 6.69
CA PRO A 7 -10.00 -12.41 7.76
C PRO A 7 -9.27 -12.79 9.05
N SER A 8 -9.13 -14.09 9.36
CA SER A 8 -8.39 -14.58 10.52
C SER A 8 -6.87 -14.37 10.43
N ASP A 9 -6.35 -14.05 9.24
CA ASP A 9 -4.92 -13.77 9.06
C ASP A 9 -4.55 -12.33 9.45
N VAL A 10 -5.53 -11.48 9.78
CA VAL A 10 -5.29 -10.11 10.29
C VAL A 10 -5.11 -10.17 11.80
N SER A 11 -3.87 -9.96 12.27
CA SER A 11 -3.51 -10.07 13.69
C SER A 11 -3.81 -8.79 14.49
N GLY A 12 -3.84 -7.62 13.85
CA GLY A 12 -4.17 -6.37 14.52
C GLY A 12 -4.15 -5.16 13.60
N GLN A 13 -4.82 -4.09 14.04
CA GLN A 13 -4.89 -2.82 13.32
C GLN A 13 -4.43 -1.69 14.24
N ASN A 14 -3.35 -1.01 13.84
CA ASN A 14 -2.75 0.05 14.64
C ASN A 14 -2.88 1.38 13.90
N GLN A 15 -3.49 2.38 14.55
CA GLN A 15 -3.46 3.75 14.07
C GLN A 15 -2.04 4.29 14.23
N VAL A 16 -1.54 4.90 13.16
CA VAL A 16 -0.12 5.28 13.09
C VAL A 16 0.05 6.76 13.44
N LYS A 17 1.10 7.05 14.21
CA LYS A 17 1.50 8.43 14.54
C LYS A 17 1.96 9.18 13.28
N SER A 18 1.79 10.50 13.29
CA SER A 18 2.12 11.38 12.16
C SER A 18 3.57 11.27 11.67
N SER A 19 4.55 11.03 12.56
CA SER A 19 5.96 10.84 12.19
C SER A 19 6.19 9.62 11.30
N VAL A 20 5.63 8.47 11.70
CA VAL A 20 5.73 7.22 10.95
C VAL A 20 4.96 7.32 9.63
N GLN A 21 3.80 7.99 9.64
CA GLN A 21 3.03 8.28 8.44
C GLN A 21 3.84 9.05 7.39
N ARG A 22 4.57 10.10 7.82
CA ARG A 22 5.48 10.86 6.94
C ARG A 22 6.59 9.97 6.37
N GLY A 23 7.21 9.14 7.20
CA GLY A 23 8.27 8.22 6.75
C GLY A 23 7.79 7.23 5.69
N ILE A 24 6.60 6.64 5.87
CA ILE A 24 6.00 5.73 4.88
C ILE A 24 5.66 6.48 3.58
N LYS A 25 5.07 7.66 3.69
CA LYS A 25 4.74 8.50 2.55
C LYS A 25 5.97 8.83 1.70
N THR A 26 7.08 9.24 2.33
CA THR A 26 8.34 9.52 1.64
C THR A 26 8.84 8.31 0.86
N LYS A 27 8.90 7.13 1.50
CA LYS A 27 9.34 5.88 0.83
C LYS A 27 8.49 5.52 -0.40
N ILE A 28 7.18 5.71 -0.31
CA ILE A 28 6.26 5.44 -1.42
C ILE A 28 6.47 6.44 -2.56
N GLN A 29 6.64 7.72 -2.25
CA GLN A 29 6.87 8.77 -3.27
C GLN A 29 8.20 8.55 -4.00
N GLU A 30 9.26 8.14 -3.29
CA GLU A 30 10.55 7.77 -3.88
C GLU A 30 10.42 6.57 -4.82
N THR A 31 9.62 5.57 -4.46
CA THR A 31 9.42 4.34 -5.26
C THR A 31 8.54 4.60 -6.48
N TYR A 32 7.53 5.47 -6.36
CA TYR A 32 6.53 5.73 -7.40
C TYR A 32 6.43 7.24 -7.72
N PRO A 33 7.47 7.85 -8.31
CA PRO A 33 7.47 9.29 -8.59
C PRO A 33 6.33 9.72 -9.52
N ARG A 34 5.88 8.82 -10.41
CA ARG A 34 4.75 9.07 -11.33
C ARG A 34 3.40 9.23 -10.63
N LEU A 35 3.28 8.88 -9.35
CA LEU A 35 2.06 9.11 -8.57
C LEU A 35 1.98 10.53 -8.00
N GLU A 36 3.06 11.32 -8.02
CA GLU A 36 3.08 12.68 -7.48
C GLU A 36 1.84 13.55 -7.83
N PRO A 37 1.39 13.65 -9.09
CA PRO A 37 0.27 14.52 -9.44
C PRO A 37 -1.05 14.11 -8.79
N VAL A 38 -1.26 12.81 -8.56
CA VAL A 38 -2.49 12.24 -8.01
C VAL A 38 -2.36 11.86 -6.53
N PHE A 39 -1.18 12.06 -5.94
CA PHE A 39 -0.87 11.57 -4.59
C PHE A 39 -1.77 12.22 -3.53
N LYS A 40 -2.17 13.48 -3.72
CA LYS A 40 -3.10 14.18 -2.80
C LYS A 40 -4.49 13.55 -2.76
N GLU A 41 -4.94 12.98 -3.88
CA GLU A 41 -6.23 12.28 -3.96
C GLU A 41 -6.16 10.89 -3.31
N ILE A 42 -5.04 10.20 -3.49
CA ILE A 42 -4.79 8.88 -2.89
C ILE A 42 -4.58 9.00 -1.39
N TRP A 43 -3.88 10.06 -0.97
CA TRP A 43 -3.45 10.29 0.40
C TRP A 43 -3.77 11.72 0.85
N PRO A 44 -5.01 11.96 1.32
CA PRO A 44 -5.40 13.25 1.86
C PRO A 44 -4.54 13.62 3.07
N LYS A 45 -4.31 14.92 3.27
CA LYS A 45 -3.41 15.43 4.32
C LYS A 45 -3.90 15.08 5.74
N ASP A 46 -5.22 15.04 5.92
CA ASP A 46 -5.87 14.80 7.22
C ASP A 46 -6.39 13.36 7.37
N ALA A 47 -6.02 12.47 6.45
CA ALA A 47 -6.51 11.10 6.45
C ALA A 47 -5.90 10.28 7.60
N ASN A 48 -6.77 9.58 8.32
CA ASN A 48 -6.38 8.60 9.32
C ASN A 48 -5.78 7.36 8.62
N MET A 49 -4.47 7.16 8.82
CA MET A 49 -3.77 5.98 8.34
C MET A 49 -3.71 4.91 9.44
N VAL A 50 -4.09 3.69 9.06
CA VAL A 50 -4.00 2.50 9.89
C VAL A 50 -3.05 1.51 9.21
N ILE A 51 -2.18 0.89 9.99
CA ILE A 51 -1.41 -0.27 9.53
C ILE A 51 -2.09 -1.53 10.08
N ALA A 52 -2.58 -2.38 9.19
CA ALA A 52 -3.06 -3.70 9.55
C ALA A 52 -1.89 -4.69 9.46
N LYS A 53 -1.53 -5.29 10.59
CA LYS A 53 -0.56 -6.38 10.69
C LYS A 53 -1.27 -7.68 10.35
N CYS A 54 -0.65 -8.47 9.49
CA CYS A 54 -1.16 -9.76 9.06
C CYS A 54 -0.14 -10.86 9.39
N LYS A 55 -0.56 -12.11 9.20
CA LYS A 55 0.32 -13.29 9.22
C LYS A 55 1.45 -13.14 8.18
N ASP A 56 2.53 -13.90 8.38
CA ASP A 56 3.70 -13.94 7.49
C ASP A 56 4.45 -12.60 7.37
N HIS A 57 4.39 -11.77 8.41
CA HIS A 57 5.04 -10.45 8.45
C HIS A 57 4.57 -9.49 7.36
N ILE A 58 3.34 -9.65 6.89
CA ILE A 58 2.69 -8.73 5.96
C ILE A 58 2.13 -7.54 6.74
N SER A 59 2.42 -6.33 6.25
CA SER A 59 1.84 -5.08 6.76
C SER A 59 1.05 -4.40 5.66
N LEU A 60 -0.20 -4.03 5.92
CA LEU A 60 -1.07 -3.32 4.98
C LEU A 60 -1.25 -1.88 5.43
N VAL A 61 -1.06 -0.94 4.51
CA VAL A 61 -1.42 0.47 4.70
C VAL A 61 -2.87 0.67 4.26
N VAL A 62 -3.71 1.02 5.22
CA VAL A 62 -5.13 1.28 5.03
C VAL A 62 -5.40 2.75 5.32
N ILE A 63 -6.01 3.43 4.35
CA ILE A 63 -6.41 4.83 4.46
C ILE A 63 -7.90 4.91 4.16
N GLU A 64 -8.66 5.56 5.03
CA GLU A 64 -10.13 5.69 4.86
C GLU A 64 -10.82 4.34 4.60
N LYS A 65 -10.38 3.29 5.30
CA LYS A 65 -10.87 1.89 5.15
C LYS A 65 -10.54 1.22 3.81
N VAL A 66 -9.71 1.84 2.97
CA VAL A 66 -9.24 1.28 1.70
C VAL A 66 -7.78 0.83 1.83
N PRO A 67 -7.44 -0.44 1.56
CA PRO A 67 -6.05 -0.90 1.50
C PRO A 67 -5.38 -0.39 0.22
N LEU A 68 -4.30 0.36 0.37
CA LEU A 68 -3.60 1.01 -0.75
C LEU A 68 -2.25 0.35 -1.05
N PHE A 69 -1.45 0.10 -0.02
CA PHE A 69 -0.12 -0.47 -0.14
C PHE A 69 0.07 -1.61 0.85
N TRP A 70 1.04 -2.47 0.56
CA TRP A 70 1.43 -3.57 1.44
C TRP A 70 2.94 -3.78 1.39
N SER A 71 3.51 -4.33 2.45
CA SER A 71 4.92 -4.71 2.53
C SER A 71 5.06 -6.05 3.25
N GLU A 72 6.13 -6.77 2.96
CA GLU A 72 6.52 -8.00 3.65
C GLU A 72 7.89 -7.77 4.31
N ARG A 73 8.03 -8.12 5.60
CA ARG A 73 9.31 -8.06 6.35
C ARG A 73 10.09 -6.75 6.16
N ASP A 74 9.38 -5.62 6.19
CA ASP A 74 9.93 -4.27 5.99
C ASP A 74 10.58 -4.01 4.61
N GLY A 75 10.20 -4.81 3.60
CA GLY A 75 10.54 -4.59 2.21
C GLY A 75 9.85 -3.37 1.58
N PRO A 76 10.00 -3.18 0.26
CA PRO A 76 9.38 -2.06 -0.45
C PRO A 76 7.86 -2.10 -0.33
N TRP A 77 7.24 -0.92 -0.29
CA TRP A 77 5.78 -0.80 -0.33
C TRP A 77 5.28 -1.08 -1.74
N LEU A 78 4.47 -2.12 -1.89
CA LEU A 78 3.85 -2.50 -3.16
C LEU A 78 2.38 -2.06 -3.18
N PRO A 79 1.87 -1.55 -4.31
CA PRO A 79 0.47 -1.14 -4.42
C PRO A 79 -0.46 -2.36 -4.43
N THR A 80 -1.70 -2.16 -4.03
CA THR A 80 -2.77 -3.13 -4.32
C THR A 80 -3.13 -3.08 -5.80
N LEU A 81 -3.63 -4.19 -6.34
CA LEU A 81 -4.04 -4.25 -7.75
C LEU A 81 -5.15 -3.23 -8.07
N ARG A 82 -6.04 -2.94 -7.10
CA ARG A 82 -7.07 -1.90 -7.24
C ARG A 82 -6.46 -0.52 -7.45
N LEU A 83 -5.40 -0.18 -6.71
CA LEU A 83 -4.69 1.08 -6.88
C LEU A 83 -3.98 1.13 -8.24
N LEU A 84 -3.30 0.04 -8.62
CA LEU A 84 -2.60 -0.06 -9.90
C LEU A 84 -3.56 0.05 -11.11
N HIS A 85 -4.74 -0.55 -11.05
CA HIS A 85 -5.75 -0.43 -12.08
C HIS A 85 -6.31 1.00 -12.21
N LYS A 86 -6.40 1.74 -11.09
CA LYS A 86 -6.82 3.14 -11.12
C LYS A 86 -5.75 4.06 -11.72
N TYR A 87 -4.47 3.75 -11.51
CA TYR A 87 -3.34 4.53 -12.03
C TYR A 87 -2.31 3.65 -12.78
N PRO A 88 -2.63 3.10 -13.96
CA PRO A 88 -1.77 2.11 -14.64
C PRO A 88 -0.41 2.63 -15.11
N SER A 89 -0.23 3.96 -15.17
CA SER A 89 1.02 4.61 -15.56
C SER A 89 2.06 4.66 -14.44
N MET A 90 1.68 4.31 -13.20
CA MET A 90 2.57 4.39 -12.04
C MET A 90 3.75 3.41 -12.07
N MET A 91 3.65 2.33 -12.85
CA MET A 91 4.66 1.27 -12.96
C MET A 91 4.92 0.89 -14.43
N PRO A 92 6.11 0.38 -14.77
CA PRO A 92 6.35 -0.24 -16.06
C PRO A 92 5.42 -1.44 -16.24
N LYS A 93 4.96 -1.65 -17.47
CA LYS A 93 4.10 -2.77 -17.83
C LYS A 93 4.96 -3.87 -18.42
N MET A 94 4.74 -5.10 -17.96
CA MET A 94 5.31 -6.29 -18.57
C MET A 94 4.15 -7.12 -19.11
N GLN A 95 4.19 -7.40 -20.41
CA GLN A 95 3.23 -8.29 -21.05
C GLN A 95 3.84 -9.68 -21.11
N VAL A 96 3.14 -10.65 -20.52
CA VAL A 96 3.48 -12.06 -20.65
C VAL A 96 2.80 -12.66 -21.87
N ASP A 97 3.32 -13.79 -22.37
CA ASP A 97 2.62 -14.58 -23.37
C ASP A 97 1.36 -15.22 -22.75
N LYS A 98 0.53 -15.84 -23.58
CA LYS A 98 -0.73 -16.47 -23.15
C LYS A 98 -0.54 -17.75 -22.34
N GLY A 99 0.66 -18.34 -22.39
CA GLY A 99 1.00 -19.63 -21.78
C GLY A 99 1.26 -19.57 -20.29
#